data_AF-A0A1L8WCU5-F1
#
_entry.id   AF-A0A1L8WCU5-F1
#
_cell.length_a   1.000
_cell.length_b   1.000
_cell.length_c   1.000
_cell.angle_alpha   90.00
_cell.angle_beta   90.00
_cell.angle_gamma   90.00
#
_symmetry.space_group_name_H-M   'P 1'
#
loop_
_entity.id
_entity.type
_entity.pdbx_description
1 polymer ?
#
loop_
_entity_poly.entity_id
_entity_poly.type
_entity_poly.pdbx_seq_one_letter_code
_entity_poly.pdbx_strand_id
1 'polypeptide(L)'
;MQVPYCILDDRFSRFVANCDFVQQVINQDITDLLTHSKLPIVRTSTIHYLIYIFHTSFPHFATKIIDTNAKFKLALFYDTTSSHTEFIQTKIEQFIPYQLAITVLNPLDSFSLTMQKDSFDLIIGNVTPSSQKNRFKYTDINLTKKDLAFIGRQIQEKGIKNLQQRYDQKRKKKNNL
;
A
#
# COMPACT_ATOMS: atom_id res chain seq x y z
N MET A 1 -33.52 -4.05 -19.01
CA MET A 1 -33.93 -3.03 -18.03
C MET A 1 -33.08 -1.78 -18.24
N GLN A 2 -33.69 -0.64 -18.60
CA GLN A 2 -32.98 0.64 -18.64
C GLN A 2 -32.90 1.20 -17.21
N VAL A 3 -31.68 1.38 -16.70
CA VAL A 3 -31.46 2.05 -15.41
C VAL A 3 -31.53 3.56 -15.67
N PRO A 4 -32.36 4.31 -14.92
CA PRO A 4 -32.40 5.77 -15.03
C PRO A 4 -31.02 6.42 -14.89
N TYR A 5 -30.71 7.39 -15.76
CA TYR A 5 -29.41 8.08 -15.79
C TYR A 5 -29.03 8.71 -14.44
N CYS A 6 -30.00 9.24 -13.70
CA CYS A 6 -29.79 9.80 -12.36
C CYS A 6 -29.31 8.78 -11.32
N ILE A 7 -29.72 7.51 -11.44
CA ILE A 7 -29.29 6.43 -10.56
C ILE A 7 -27.85 6.01 -10.89
N LEU A 8 -27.48 6.01 -12.17
CA LEU A 8 -26.12 5.71 -12.60
C LEU A 8 -25.15 6.81 -12.16
N ASP A 9 -25.55 8.08 -12.29
CA ASP A 9 -24.74 9.23 -11.86
C ASP A 9 -24.48 9.22 -10.34
N ASP A 10 -25.51 8.97 -9.52
CA ASP A 10 -25.37 8.81 -8.07
C ASP A 10 -24.43 7.65 -7.71
N ARG A 11 -24.51 6.51 -8.43
CA ARG A 11 -23.61 5.38 -8.21
C ARG A 11 -22.16 5.71 -8.54
N PHE A 12 -21.89 6.40 -9.64
CA PHE A 12 -20.52 6.79 -10.01
C PHE A 12 -19.96 7.85 -9.04
N SER A 13 -20.77 8.82 -8.63
CA SER A 13 -20.38 9.79 -7.61
C SER A 13 -19.98 9.12 -6.29
N ARG A 14 -20.79 8.17 -5.81
CA ARG A 14 -20.48 7.38 -4.60
C ARG A 14 -19.24 6.51 -4.77
N PHE A 15 -19.00 5.96 -5.95
CA PHE A 15 -17.79 5.21 -6.24
C PHE A 15 -16.55 6.09 -6.08
N VAL A 16 -16.54 7.28 -6.70
CA VAL A 16 -15.42 8.22 -6.62
C VAL A 16 -15.18 8.70 -5.19
N ALA A 17 -16.25 8.97 -4.43
CA ALA A 17 -16.16 9.43 -3.04
C ALA A 17 -15.59 8.38 -2.07
N ASN A 18 -15.80 7.08 -2.34
CA ASN A 18 -15.36 5.98 -1.47
C ASN A 18 -13.99 5.39 -1.86
N CYS A 19 -13.29 6.01 -2.80
CA CYS A 19 -11.94 5.62 -3.21
C CYS A 19 -10.91 5.86 -2.07
N ASP A 20 -9.87 5.02 -2.00
CA ASP A 20 -8.75 5.22 -1.08
C ASP A 20 -7.88 6.43 -1.46
N PHE A 21 -6.90 6.79 -0.61
CA PHE A 21 -6.06 7.98 -0.87
C PHE A 21 -5.32 7.93 -2.22
N VAL A 22 -4.74 6.79 -2.60
CA VAL A 22 -3.98 6.67 -3.86
C VAL A 22 -4.92 6.83 -5.05
N GLN A 23 -6.07 6.18 -4.95
CA GLN A 23 -7.14 6.28 -5.93
C GLN A 23 -7.67 7.72 -6.04
N GLN A 24 -7.87 8.42 -4.93
CA GLN A 24 -8.31 9.82 -4.90
C GLN A 24 -7.31 10.77 -5.58
N VAL A 25 -6.00 10.58 -5.36
CA VAL A 25 -4.97 11.38 -6.03
C VAL A 25 -5.04 11.19 -7.55
N ILE A 26 -5.16 9.96 -8.02
CA ILE A 26 -5.29 9.69 -9.46
C ILE A 26 -6.63 10.21 -10.02
N ASN A 27 -7.72 10.09 -9.27
CA ASN A 27 -9.02 10.66 -9.66
C ASN A 27 -8.94 12.18 -9.82
N GLN A 28 -8.17 12.85 -8.96
CA GLN A 28 -7.91 14.28 -9.08
C GLN A 28 -7.07 14.59 -10.33
N ASP A 29 -6.00 13.82 -10.59
CA ASP A 29 -5.19 14.00 -11.81
C ASP A 29 -6.03 13.83 -13.09
N ILE A 30 -6.96 12.86 -13.11
CA ILE A 30 -7.90 12.66 -14.23
C ILE A 30 -8.84 13.88 -14.35
N THR A 31 -9.37 14.36 -13.24
CA THR A 31 -10.26 15.52 -13.20
C THR A 31 -9.54 16.77 -13.70
N ASP A 32 -8.33 17.03 -13.22
CA ASP A 32 -7.49 18.14 -13.64
C ASP A 32 -7.16 18.05 -15.13
N LEU A 33 -6.80 16.87 -15.64
CA LEU A 33 -6.51 16.67 -17.05
C LEU A 33 -7.72 16.96 -17.94
N LEU A 34 -8.92 16.50 -17.55
CA LEU A 34 -10.14 16.71 -18.33
C LEU A 34 -10.61 18.16 -18.26
N THR A 35 -10.55 18.79 -17.10
CA THR A 35 -10.97 20.19 -16.90
C THR A 35 -10.05 21.20 -17.59
N HIS A 36 -8.75 20.91 -17.71
CA HIS A 36 -7.78 21.75 -18.42
C HIS A 36 -7.57 21.33 -19.88
N SER A 37 -8.28 20.32 -20.36
CA SER A 37 -8.21 19.90 -21.76
C SER A 37 -8.92 20.90 -22.68
N LYS A 38 -8.60 20.86 -23.98
CA LYS A 38 -9.32 21.63 -25.01
C LYS A 38 -10.68 21.03 -25.38
N LEU A 39 -11.16 20.02 -24.64
CA LEU A 39 -12.44 19.40 -24.90
C LEU A 39 -13.59 20.35 -24.51
N PRO A 40 -14.78 20.20 -25.12
CA PRO A 40 -15.97 20.90 -24.67
C PRO A 40 -16.20 20.69 -23.17
N ILE A 41 -16.85 21.64 -22.51
CA ILE A 41 -17.15 21.58 -21.05
C ILE A 41 -17.68 20.19 -20.68
N VAL A 42 -16.85 19.42 -19.98
CA VAL A 42 -17.17 18.06 -19.56
C VAL A 42 -17.97 18.13 -18.27
N ARG A 43 -19.19 17.58 -18.27
CA ARG A 43 -20.03 17.52 -17.06
C ARG A 43 -19.38 16.61 -16.02
N THR A 44 -19.56 16.92 -14.74
CA THR A 44 -19.04 16.12 -13.61
C THR A 44 -19.44 14.65 -13.69
N SER A 45 -20.67 14.36 -14.12
CA SER A 45 -21.17 12.99 -14.31
C SER A 45 -20.36 12.19 -15.33
N THR A 46 -19.92 12.85 -16.41
CA THR A 46 -19.03 12.26 -17.41
C THR A 46 -17.63 12.01 -16.84
N ILE A 47 -17.12 12.91 -15.99
CA ILE A 47 -15.83 12.72 -15.30
C ILE A 47 -15.88 11.51 -14.36
N HIS A 48 -16.93 11.40 -13.53
CA HIS A 48 -17.10 10.24 -12.64
C HIS A 48 -17.20 8.92 -13.41
N TYR A 49 -17.90 8.92 -14.55
CA TYR A 49 -17.98 7.74 -15.41
C TYR A 49 -16.62 7.36 -16.00
N LEU A 50 -15.83 8.33 -16.47
CA LEU A 50 -14.47 8.09 -16.98
C LEU A 50 -13.54 7.57 -15.89
N ILE A 51 -13.64 8.10 -14.67
CA ILE A 51 -12.92 7.57 -13.50
C ILE A 51 -13.31 6.11 -13.27
N TYR A 52 -14.60 5.78 -13.30
CA TYR A 52 -15.05 4.40 -13.16
C TYR A 52 -14.48 3.48 -14.26
N ILE A 53 -14.49 3.91 -15.53
CA ILE A 53 -13.87 3.16 -16.64
C ILE A 53 -12.37 2.97 -16.39
N PHE A 54 -11.66 4.00 -15.93
CA PHE A 54 -10.24 3.90 -15.64
C PHE A 54 -9.96 2.83 -14.57
N HIS A 55 -10.69 2.88 -13.45
CA HIS A 55 -10.52 1.91 -12.36
C HIS A 55 -10.82 0.48 -12.79
N THR A 56 -11.87 0.28 -13.60
CA THR A 56 -12.23 -1.05 -14.10
C THR A 56 -11.25 -1.55 -15.16
N SER A 57 -10.66 -0.66 -15.96
CA SER A 57 -9.65 -1.01 -16.98
C SER A 57 -8.27 -1.27 -16.38
N PHE A 58 -7.94 -0.63 -15.25
CA PHE A 58 -6.64 -0.72 -14.59
C PHE A 58 -6.75 -1.18 -13.12
N PRO A 59 -7.38 -2.31 -12.79
CA PRO A 59 -7.79 -2.66 -11.43
C PRO A 59 -6.65 -2.74 -10.39
N HIS A 60 -5.39 -2.88 -10.84
CA HIS A 60 -4.21 -2.99 -9.97
C HIS A 60 -3.34 -1.72 -9.92
N PHE A 61 -3.82 -0.59 -10.46
CA PHE A 61 -3.00 0.63 -10.52
C PHE A 61 -2.55 1.10 -9.13
N ALA A 62 -3.46 1.09 -8.15
CA ALA A 62 -3.17 1.54 -6.79
C ALA A 62 -2.10 0.67 -6.13
N THR A 63 -2.23 -0.65 -6.25
CA THR A 63 -1.24 -1.63 -5.77
C THR A 63 0.14 -1.39 -6.38
N LYS A 64 0.22 -1.23 -7.71
CA LYS A 64 1.49 -0.97 -8.41
C LYS A 64 2.15 0.33 -7.96
N ILE A 65 1.35 1.37 -7.72
CA ILE A 65 1.85 2.65 -7.19
C ILE A 65 2.41 2.44 -5.78
N ILE A 66 1.70 1.73 -4.90
CA ILE A 66 2.19 1.42 -3.55
C ILE A 66 3.50 0.63 -3.61
N ASP A 67 3.58 -0.45 -4.39
CA ASP A 67 4.78 -1.28 -4.51
C ASP A 67 6.01 -0.45 -4.94
N THR A 68 5.83 0.42 -5.94
CA THR A 68 6.90 1.28 -6.46
C THR A 68 7.42 2.29 -5.43
N ASN A 69 6.58 2.69 -4.47
CA ASN A 69 6.89 3.74 -3.51
C ASN A 69 7.24 3.21 -2.11
N ALA A 70 6.73 2.05 -1.71
CA ALA A 70 6.91 1.52 -0.37
C ALA A 70 8.33 1.00 -0.14
N LYS A 71 8.88 0.19 -1.06
CA LYS A 71 10.13 -0.57 -0.87
C LYS A 71 10.20 -1.15 0.55
N PHE A 72 9.17 -1.92 0.92
CA PHE A 72 8.95 -2.35 2.29
C PHE A 72 9.83 -3.56 2.63
N LYS A 73 10.65 -3.44 3.68
CA LYS A 73 11.52 -4.49 4.20
C LYS A 73 10.87 -5.11 5.44
N LEU A 74 10.38 -6.34 5.29
CA LEU A 74 9.77 -7.12 6.36
C LEU A 74 10.76 -8.15 6.88
N ALA A 75 10.92 -8.25 8.20
CA ALA A 75 11.73 -9.30 8.82
C ALA A 75 10.88 -10.29 9.61
N LEU A 76 11.18 -11.58 9.48
CA LEU A 76 10.58 -12.67 10.26
C LEU A 76 11.56 -13.11 11.34
N PHE A 77 11.15 -13.03 12.60
CA PHE A 77 11.98 -13.34 13.75
C PHE A 77 11.26 -14.35 14.65
N TYR A 78 11.26 -15.61 14.22
CA TYR A 78 10.54 -16.69 14.89
C TYR A 78 11.49 -17.73 15.45
N ASP A 79 11.31 -18.09 16.72
CA ASP A 79 11.98 -19.24 17.35
C ASP A 79 11.16 -20.49 17.05
N THR A 80 11.46 -21.10 15.91
CA THR A 80 10.74 -22.24 15.33
C THR A 80 11.60 -22.93 14.26
N THR A 81 11.10 -24.00 13.66
CA THR A 81 11.79 -24.73 12.60
C THR A 81 11.83 -23.92 11.30
N SER A 82 12.83 -24.16 10.46
CA SER A 82 12.95 -23.54 9.13
C SER A 82 11.70 -23.75 8.28
N SER A 83 11.12 -24.95 8.31
CA SER A 83 9.88 -25.29 7.62
C SER A 83 8.69 -24.43 8.05
N HIS A 84 8.60 -24.10 9.34
CA HIS A 84 7.50 -23.30 9.86
C HIS A 84 7.68 -21.82 9.51
N THR A 85 8.91 -21.31 9.52
CA THR A 85 9.20 -19.96 9.03
C THR A 85 8.90 -19.80 7.54
N GLU A 86 9.22 -20.80 6.72
CA GLU A 86 8.87 -20.82 5.29
C GLU A 86 7.34 -20.85 5.07
N PHE A 87 6.62 -21.59 5.89
CA PHE A 87 5.15 -21.58 5.88
C PHE A 87 4.57 -20.20 6.21
N ILE A 88 5.12 -19.52 7.21
CA ILE A 88 4.73 -18.14 7.56
C ILE A 88 5.01 -17.19 6.39
N GLN A 89 6.20 -17.29 5.78
CA GLN A 89 6.57 -16.49 4.61
C GLN A 89 5.58 -16.70 3.46
N THR A 90 5.29 -17.96 3.12
CA THR A 90 4.35 -18.32 2.05
C THR A 90 2.96 -17.75 2.31
N LYS A 91 2.46 -17.81 3.55
CA LYS A 91 1.18 -17.19 3.92
C LYS A 91 1.16 -15.69 3.68
N ILE A 92 2.23 -14.99 4.05
CA ILE A 92 2.35 -13.55 3.84
C ILE A 92 2.30 -13.25 2.34
N GLU A 93 3.09 -13.95 1.54
CA GLU A 93 3.17 -13.75 0.08
C GLU A 93 1.84 -14.08 -0.64
N GLN A 94 1.10 -15.07 -0.16
CA GLN A 94 -0.19 -15.45 -0.74
C GLN A 94 -1.32 -14.45 -0.45
N PHE A 95 -1.36 -13.89 0.76
CA PHE A 95 -2.51 -13.10 1.23
C PHE A 95 -2.27 -11.59 1.19
N ILE A 96 -1.02 -11.14 1.11
CA ILE A 96 -0.70 -9.72 1.01
C ILE A 96 -0.51 -9.36 -0.47
N PRO A 97 -1.34 -8.46 -1.03
CA PRO A 97 -1.34 -8.16 -2.45
C PRO A 97 -0.21 -7.19 -2.86
N TYR A 98 0.92 -7.18 -2.16
CA TYR A 98 2.03 -6.25 -2.38
C TYR A 98 3.35 -7.01 -2.58
N GLN A 99 4.27 -6.42 -3.33
CA GLN A 99 5.63 -6.95 -3.46
C GLN A 99 6.39 -6.75 -2.15
N LEU A 100 6.89 -7.86 -1.58
CA LEU A 100 7.53 -7.88 -0.28
C LEU A 100 8.96 -8.40 -0.38
N ALA A 101 9.90 -7.66 0.22
CA ALA A 101 11.22 -8.18 0.53
C ALA A 101 11.18 -8.74 1.95
N ILE A 102 11.02 -10.06 2.06
CA ILE A 102 10.96 -10.77 3.33
C ILE A 102 12.37 -11.29 3.66
N THR A 103 12.85 -10.99 4.85
CA THR A 103 14.13 -11.50 5.38
C THR A 103 13.87 -12.35 6.60
N VAL A 104 14.33 -13.60 6.59
CA VAL A 104 14.28 -14.47 7.76
C VAL A 104 15.48 -14.17 8.66
N LEU A 105 15.22 -13.93 9.94
CA LEU A 105 16.20 -13.64 10.97
C LEU A 105 16.20 -14.78 11.99
N ASN A 106 17.37 -15.33 12.29
CA ASN A 106 17.53 -16.36 13.29
C ASN A 106 17.54 -15.73 14.71
N PRO A 107 16.63 -16.13 15.61
CA PRO A 107 16.61 -15.63 16.99
C PRO A 107 17.85 -15.98 17.81
N LEU A 108 18.51 -17.09 17.48
CA LEU A 108 19.76 -17.48 18.13
C LEU A 108 20.91 -16.51 17.77
N ASP A 109 20.81 -15.85 16.62
CA ASP A 109 21.76 -14.84 16.15
C ASP A 109 21.28 -13.41 16.49
N SER A 110 20.39 -13.26 17.48
CA SER A 110 19.76 -11.97 17.83
C SER A 110 20.74 -10.87 18.25
N PHE A 111 21.94 -11.23 18.70
CA PHE A 111 23.05 -10.28 18.92
C PHE A 111 23.54 -9.61 17.63
N SER A 112 23.22 -10.17 16.46
CA SER A 112 23.57 -9.62 15.14
C SER A 112 22.58 -8.58 14.63
N LEU A 113 21.37 -8.46 15.22
CA LEU A 113 20.40 -7.43 14.85
C LEU A 113 20.89 -6.01 15.13
N THR A 114 21.76 -5.84 16.14
CA THR A 114 22.44 -4.57 16.42
C THR A 114 23.57 -4.27 15.44
N MET A 115 24.09 -5.29 14.74
CA MET A 115 25.18 -5.18 13.77
C MET A 115 24.72 -5.10 12.31
N GLN A 116 23.50 -5.55 12.01
CA GLN A 116 22.90 -5.35 10.70
C GLN A 116 22.63 -3.85 10.50
N LYS A 117 23.36 -3.24 9.56
CA LYS A 117 23.12 -1.86 9.09
C LYS A 117 21.79 -1.71 8.35
N ASP A 118 21.09 -2.81 8.09
CA ASP A 118 19.80 -2.81 7.42
C ASP A 118 18.68 -2.39 8.38
N SER A 119 18.10 -1.22 8.11
CA SER A 119 16.86 -0.79 8.77
C SER A 119 15.67 -1.57 8.17
N PHE A 120 15.04 -2.40 8.99
CA PHE A 120 13.76 -3.03 8.64
C PHE A 120 12.60 -2.10 8.99
N ASP A 121 11.56 -2.09 8.15
CA ASP A 121 10.36 -1.27 8.42
C ASP A 121 9.48 -1.91 9.49
N LEU A 122 9.42 -3.25 9.48
CA LEU A 122 8.67 -4.04 10.43
C LEU A 122 9.39 -5.36 10.66
N ILE A 123 9.48 -5.75 11.94
CA ILE A 123 9.87 -7.09 12.35
C ILE A 123 8.62 -7.74 12.97
N ILE A 124 8.30 -8.96 12.56
CA ILE A 124 7.26 -9.79 13.17
C ILE A 124 7.86 -11.06 13.75
N GLY A 125 7.30 -11.58 14.84
CA GLY A 125 7.89 -12.73 15.51
C GLY A 125 7.19 -13.15 16.79
N ASN A 126 7.49 -14.37 17.25
CA ASN A 126 7.05 -14.92 18.54
C ASN A 126 8.07 -14.70 19.67
N VAL A 127 9.23 -14.12 19.38
CA VAL A 127 10.25 -13.74 20.37
C VAL A 127 10.56 -12.26 20.19
N THR A 128 10.64 -11.52 21.29
CA THR A 128 10.96 -10.09 21.23
C THR A 128 12.48 -9.90 21.05
N PRO A 129 12.94 -9.14 20.05
CA PRO A 129 14.36 -8.83 19.89
C PRO A 129 14.92 -8.08 21.09
N SER A 130 16.16 -8.37 21.48
CA SER A 130 16.85 -7.74 22.62
C SER A 130 17.17 -6.24 22.41
N SER A 131 17.24 -5.77 21.15
CA SER A 131 17.41 -4.35 20.81
C SER A 131 16.30 -3.87 19.87
N GLN A 132 15.45 -2.95 20.35
CA GLN A 132 14.32 -2.39 19.60
C GLN A 132 14.68 -1.04 18.96
N LYS A 133 15.48 -1.06 17.89
CA LYS A 133 15.56 0.11 16.98
C LYS A 133 14.46 0.10 15.92
N ASN A 134 14.01 -1.09 15.51
CA ASN A 134 13.00 -1.27 14.48
C ASN A 134 11.63 -1.53 15.11
N ARG A 135 10.56 -1.20 14.39
CA ARG A 135 9.19 -1.48 14.83
C ARG A 135 8.98 -3.00 14.90
N PHE A 136 8.58 -3.49 16.07
CA PHE A 136 8.31 -4.90 16.30
C PHE A 136 6.81 -5.14 16.53
N LYS A 137 6.28 -6.22 15.96
CA LYS A 137 4.93 -6.71 16.21
C LYS A 137 5.01 -8.17 16.62
N TYR A 138 4.64 -8.44 17.87
CA TYR A 138 4.48 -9.81 18.34
C TYR A 138 3.35 -10.49 17.55
N THR A 139 3.64 -11.68 17.04
CA THR A 139 2.71 -12.55 16.32
C THR A 139 2.92 -13.98 16.77
N ASP A 140 1.82 -14.71 16.90
CA ASP A 140 1.88 -16.14 17.19
C ASP A 140 2.45 -16.91 15.99
N ILE A 141 2.86 -18.16 16.21
CA ILE A 141 3.36 -19.07 15.18
C ILE A 141 2.35 -19.25 14.03
N ASN A 142 1.07 -19.02 14.28
CA ASN A 142 0.03 -19.01 13.25
C ASN A 142 -0.52 -17.61 13.02
N LEU A 143 -0.12 -17.00 11.90
CA LEU A 143 -0.63 -15.68 11.50
C LEU A 143 -2.16 -15.68 11.35
N THR A 144 -2.79 -14.73 12.03
CA THR A 144 -4.23 -14.48 11.90
C THR A 144 -4.54 -13.53 10.74
N LYS A 145 -5.81 -13.47 10.34
CA LYS A 145 -6.29 -12.46 9.38
C LYS A 145 -5.98 -11.03 9.83
N LYS A 146 -6.00 -10.77 11.15
CA LYS A 146 -5.69 -9.44 11.70
C LYS A 146 -4.21 -9.10 11.53
N ASP A 147 -3.32 -10.08 11.68
CA ASP A 147 -1.88 -9.87 11.49
C ASP A 147 -1.55 -9.58 10.03
N LEU A 148 -2.13 -10.35 9.10
CA LEU A 148 -1.97 -10.12 7.67
C LEU A 148 -2.52 -8.73 7.25
N ALA A 149 -3.71 -8.36 7.75
CA ALA A 149 -4.28 -7.04 7.49
C ALA A 149 -3.42 -5.91 8.09
N PHE A 150 -2.81 -6.13 9.25
CA PHE A 150 -1.88 -5.18 9.85
C PHE A 150 -0.63 -4.99 8.98
N ILE A 151 0.02 -6.07 8.53
CA ILE A 151 1.19 -5.99 7.66
C ILE A 151 0.83 -5.27 6.34
N GLY A 152 -0.28 -5.64 5.72
CA GLY A 152 -0.79 -4.98 4.52
C GLY A 152 -0.99 -3.47 4.71
N ARG A 153 -1.57 -3.06 5.84
CA ARG A 153 -1.76 -1.64 6.18
C ARG A 153 -0.42 -0.91 6.35
N GLN A 154 0.57 -1.53 6.99
CA GLN A 154 1.89 -0.92 7.17
C GLN A 154 2.61 -0.64 5.86
N ILE A 155 2.47 -1.55 4.89
CA ILE A 155 3.02 -1.37 3.53
C ILE A 155 2.33 -0.19 2.84
N GLN A 156 1.01 -0.14 2.90
CA GLN A 156 0.21 0.93 2.31
C GLN A 156 0.54 2.30 2.94
N GLU A 157 0.60 2.38 4.27
CA GLU A 157 0.97 3.60 5.01
C GLU A 157 2.35 4.10 4.58
N LYS A 158 3.35 3.22 4.48
CA LYS A 158 4.70 3.59 4.02
C LYS A 158 4.67 4.09 2.57
N GLY A 159 3.99 3.37 1.67
CA GLY A 159 3.87 3.74 0.27
C GLY A 159 3.23 5.12 0.07
N ILE A 160 2.12 5.38 0.78
CA ILE A 160 1.42 6.67 0.76
C ILE A 160 2.31 7.79 1.28
N LYS A 161 2.98 7.59 2.43
CA LYS A 161 3.86 8.58 3.03
C LYS A 161 5.00 8.98 2.08
N ASN A 162 5.64 8.00 1.45
CA ASN A 162 6.72 8.24 0.49
C ASN A 162 6.21 8.97 -0.76
N LEU A 163 5.00 8.64 -1.23
CA LEU A 163 4.37 9.30 -2.37
C LEU A 163 4.07 10.78 -2.05
N GLN A 164 3.47 11.07 -0.89
CA GLN A 164 3.19 12.43 -0.43
C GLN A 164 4.48 13.27 -0.35
N GLN A 165 5.53 12.73 0.27
CA GLN A 165 6.82 13.41 0.37
C GLN A 165 7.41 13.76 -1.01
N ARG A 166 7.29 12.85 -1.99
CA ARG A 166 7.74 13.11 -3.37
C ARG A 166 6.91 14.21 -4.04
N TYR A 167 5.59 14.20 -3.86
CA TYR A 167 4.71 15.26 -4.38
C TYR A 167 5.04 16.62 -3.78
N ASP A 168 5.24 16.71 -2.47
CA ASP A 168 5.59 17.95 -1.79
C ASP A 168 6.94 18.51 -2.25
N GLN A 169 7.94 17.64 -2.44
CA GLN A 169 9.24 18.02 -2.98
C GLN A 169 9.13 18.57 -4.40
N LYS A 170 8.29 17.96 -5.26
CA LYS A 170 8.04 18.46 -6.62
C LYS A 170 7.35 19.82 -6.62
N ARG A 171 6.34 20.03 -5.76
CA ARG A 171 5.66 21.34 -5.63
C ARG A 171 6.61 22.44 -5.16
N LYS A 172 7.43 22.16 -4.13
CA LYS A 172 8.43 23.12 -3.63
C LYS A 172 9.45 23.53 -4.69
N LYS A 173 9.88 22.59 -5.54
CA LYS A 173 10.79 22.90 -6.67
C LYS A 173 10.14 23.77 -7.74
N LYS A 174 8.84 23.58 -8.02
CA LYS A 174 8.10 24.35 -9.03
C LYS A 174 7.80 25.78 -8.59
N ASN A 175 7.69 26.03 -7.28
CA ASN A 175 7.41 27.37 -6.73
C ASN A 175 8.69 28.20 -6.44
N ASN A 176 9.87 27.60 -6.58
CA ASN A 176 11.17 28.27 -6.41
C ASN A 176 11.86 28.56 -7.78
N LEU A 177 11.11 28.43 -8.88
CA LEU A 177 11.46 28.78 -10.25
C LEU A 177 10.43 29.82 -10.73
#